data_AF-A0A661XJL3-F1
#
_entry.id   AF-A0A661XJL3-F1
#
_cell.length_a   1.000
_cell.length_b   1.000
_cell.length_c   1.000
_cell.angle_alpha   90.00
_cell.angle_beta   90.00
_cell.angle_gamma   90.00
#
_symmetry.space_group_name_H-M   'P 1'
#
loop_
_entity.id
_entity.type
_entity.pdbx_description
1 polymer ?
#
loop_
_entity_poly.entity_id
_entity_poly.type
_entity_poly.pdbx_seq_one_letter_code
_entity_poly.pdbx_strand_id
1 'polypeptide(L)'
;MLKYFAILLTALFVFQNDNIQAQSDDELAIKALIERRGELINLAKSTPRITDLLKLHTSDFRTINAIYTPDGEVQRSDYDLATIKRVLSHYSDAGDQQYVTTVKDIAYSKIYERSAVVIYGVEYKMINAENQQTMYGGDQIVTAHLKKTPDGWKFHDMYITEIRSTVNRYPCPYELYQKDANELLVSVKVPAGSQFKNEYIDIRFTEVTGGAYIIQTDKGDEFTWEDNVLRATISNEGAAISDRPNSKTGVCESIIMYYNRAVCSAVVKQK
;
A
#
# COMPACT_ATOMS: atom_id res chain seq x y z
N MET A 1 -32.42 -59.79 -7.15
CA MET A 1 -32.05 -58.67 -6.25
C MET A 1 -30.57 -58.29 -6.35
N LEU A 2 -29.60 -59.21 -6.34
CA LEU A 2 -28.16 -58.87 -6.41
C LEU A 2 -27.70 -58.08 -7.67
N LYS A 3 -28.30 -58.29 -8.85
CA LYS A 3 -27.88 -57.60 -10.09
C LYS A 3 -28.16 -56.09 -10.09
N TYR A 4 -29.19 -55.64 -9.37
CA TYR A 4 -29.51 -54.20 -9.27
C TYR A 4 -28.62 -53.47 -8.27
N PHE A 5 -28.08 -54.19 -7.27
CA PHE A 5 -27.19 -53.61 -6.26
C PHE A 5 -25.80 -53.29 -6.82
N ALA A 6 -25.29 -54.14 -7.72
CA ALA A 6 -24.02 -53.91 -8.41
C ALA A 6 -24.09 -52.67 -9.31
N ILE A 7 -25.16 -52.50 -10.09
CA ILE A 7 -25.36 -51.33 -10.98
C ILE A 7 -25.46 -50.03 -10.18
N LEU A 8 -26.13 -50.05 -9.02
CA LEU A 8 -26.25 -48.88 -8.15
C LEU A 8 -24.88 -48.46 -7.56
N LEU A 9 -24.07 -49.43 -7.15
CA LEU A 9 -22.71 -49.17 -6.64
C LEU A 9 -21.80 -48.60 -7.74
N THR A 10 -21.82 -49.15 -8.95
CA THR A 10 -20.98 -48.63 -10.05
C THR A 10 -21.38 -47.23 -10.45
N ALA A 11 -22.68 -46.92 -10.47
CA ALA A 11 -23.16 -45.56 -10.73
C ALA A 11 -22.67 -44.58 -9.65
N LEU A 12 -22.75 -44.94 -8.37
CA LEU A 12 -22.22 -44.13 -7.26
C LEU A 12 -20.72 -43.85 -7.38
N PHE A 13 -19.92 -44.83 -7.82
CA PHE A 13 -18.47 -44.62 -8.04
C PHE A 13 -18.17 -43.72 -9.25
N VAL A 14 -18.94 -43.81 -10.34
CA VAL A 14 -18.76 -42.94 -11.52
C VAL A 14 -19.11 -41.49 -11.16
N PHE A 15 -20.23 -41.25 -10.47
CA PHE A 15 -20.61 -39.90 -10.05
C PHE A 15 -19.67 -39.28 -8.99
N GLN A 16 -18.99 -40.10 -8.19
CA GLN A 16 -17.98 -39.60 -7.25
C GLN A 16 -16.68 -39.22 -7.96
N ASN A 17 -16.24 -40.00 -8.96
CA ASN A 17 -15.03 -39.69 -9.72
C ASN A 17 -15.17 -38.42 -10.57
N ASP A 18 -16.31 -38.20 -11.21
CA ASP A 18 -16.54 -36.99 -12.02
C ASP A 18 -16.56 -35.72 -11.16
N ASN A 19 -17.11 -35.80 -9.94
CA ASN A 19 -17.12 -34.68 -8.99
C ASN A 19 -15.73 -34.36 -8.44
N ILE A 20 -14.91 -35.38 -8.16
CA ILE A 20 -13.53 -35.20 -7.68
C ILE A 20 -12.66 -34.58 -8.77
N GLN A 21 -12.78 -35.06 -10.02
CA GLN A 21 -12.01 -34.53 -11.15
C GLN A 21 -12.39 -33.07 -11.45
N ALA A 22 -13.69 -32.75 -11.53
CA ALA A 22 -14.16 -31.40 -11.79
C ALA A 22 -13.72 -30.40 -10.70
N GLN A 23 -13.72 -30.83 -9.43
CA GLN A 23 -13.20 -30.01 -8.34
C GLN A 23 -11.70 -29.76 -8.50
N SER A 24 -10.92 -30.78 -8.86
CA SER A 24 -9.47 -30.63 -9.08
C SER A 24 -9.14 -29.70 -10.25
N ASP A 25 -9.94 -29.73 -11.32
CA ASP A 25 -9.76 -28.86 -12.48
C ASP A 25 -10.08 -27.39 -12.13
N ASP A 26 -11.13 -27.16 -11.32
CA ASP A 26 -11.47 -25.82 -10.83
C ASP A 26 -10.41 -25.27 -9.86
N GLU A 27 -9.84 -26.10 -8.99
CA GLU A 27 -8.72 -25.72 -8.12
C GLU A 27 -7.49 -25.27 -8.93
N LEU A 28 -7.13 -26.04 -9.96
CA LEU A 28 -6.02 -25.69 -10.87
C LEU A 28 -6.30 -24.39 -11.64
N ALA A 29 -7.52 -24.23 -12.16
CA ALA A 29 -7.91 -23.01 -12.88
C ALA A 29 -7.88 -21.77 -11.99
N ILE A 30 -8.33 -21.89 -10.74
CA ILE A 30 -8.29 -20.80 -9.77
C ILE A 30 -6.85 -20.45 -9.37
N LYS A 31 -5.99 -21.45 -9.16
CA LYS A 31 -4.56 -21.21 -8.90
C LYS A 31 -3.90 -20.47 -10.06
N ALA A 32 -4.14 -20.91 -11.29
CA ALA A 32 -3.63 -20.25 -12.49
C ALA A 32 -4.16 -18.81 -12.63
N LEU A 33 -5.43 -18.56 -12.27
CA LEU A 33 -6.00 -17.20 -12.25
C LEU A 33 -5.28 -16.29 -11.25
N ILE A 34 -4.98 -16.78 -10.04
CA ILE A 34 -4.27 -16.03 -9.00
C ILE A 34 -2.84 -15.71 -9.43
N GLU A 35 -2.11 -16.71 -9.93
CA GLU A 35 -0.75 -16.54 -10.46
C GLU A 35 -0.73 -15.54 -11.62
N ARG A 36 -1.69 -15.68 -12.55
CA ARG A 36 -1.83 -14.77 -13.69
C ARG A 36 -2.10 -13.33 -13.27
N ARG A 37 -2.88 -13.11 -12.20
CA ARG A 37 -3.11 -11.77 -11.64
C ARG A 37 -1.79 -11.16 -11.14
N GLY A 38 -0.98 -11.93 -10.40
CA GLY A 38 0.33 -11.48 -9.93
C GLY A 38 1.28 -11.12 -11.07
N GLU A 39 1.36 -11.97 -12.10
CA GLU A 39 2.15 -11.68 -13.31
C GLU A 39 1.72 -10.38 -13.99
N LEU A 40 0.41 -10.20 -14.21
CA LEU A 40 -0.11 -9.03 -14.91
C LEU A 40 0.08 -7.74 -14.11
N ILE A 41 0.00 -7.80 -12.78
CA ILE A 41 0.36 -6.69 -11.89
C ILE A 41 1.83 -6.31 -12.07
N ASN A 42 2.74 -7.28 -12.09
CA ASN A 42 4.17 -7.05 -12.27
C ASN A 42 4.50 -6.44 -13.65
N LEU A 43 3.66 -6.72 -14.65
CA LEU A 43 3.79 -6.26 -16.03
C LEU A 43 2.94 -5.04 -16.36
N ALA A 44 2.18 -4.48 -15.41
CA ALA A 44 1.25 -3.37 -15.62
C ALA A 44 1.95 -2.01 -15.81
N LYS A 45 2.97 -1.96 -16.68
CA LYS A 45 3.68 -0.74 -17.11
C LYS A 45 3.11 -0.16 -18.42
N SER A 46 1.97 -0.68 -18.90
CA SER A 46 1.34 -0.24 -20.16
C SER A 46 -0.17 -0.49 -20.20
N THR A 47 -0.90 0.35 -20.94
CA THR A 47 -2.36 0.28 -21.13
C THR A 47 -2.88 -1.10 -21.59
N PRO A 48 -2.25 -1.83 -22.52
CA PRO A 48 -2.71 -3.16 -22.90
C PRO A 48 -2.68 -4.17 -21.75
N ARG A 49 -1.65 -4.09 -20.88
CA ARG A 49 -1.49 -4.99 -19.73
C ARG A 49 -2.49 -4.67 -18.62
N ILE A 50 -2.81 -3.39 -18.40
CA ILE A 50 -3.90 -2.98 -17.51
C ILE A 50 -5.23 -3.59 -18.00
N THR A 51 -5.50 -3.52 -19.30
CA THR A 51 -6.74 -4.08 -19.88
C THR A 51 -6.84 -5.59 -19.65
N ASP A 52 -5.74 -6.33 -19.84
CA ASP A 52 -5.71 -7.78 -19.56
C ASP A 52 -5.90 -8.09 -18.08
N LEU A 53 -5.34 -7.30 -17.17
CA LEU A 53 -5.56 -7.44 -15.73
C LEU A 53 -7.05 -7.23 -15.38
N LEU A 54 -7.69 -6.21 -15.95
CA LEU A 54 -9.10 -5.92 -15.69
C LEU A 54 -10.03 -7.04 -16.20
N LYS A 55 -9.66 -7.77 -17.26
CA LYS A 55 -10.45 -8.92 -17.76
C LYS A 55 -10.52 -10.09 -16.77
N LEU A 56 -9.60 -10.17 -15.81
CA LEU A 56 -9.63 -11.18 -14.73
C LEU A 56 -10.76 -10.93 -13.71
N HIS A 57 -11.42 -9.78 -13.78
CA HIS A 57 -12.43 -9.34 -12.83
C HIS A 57 -13.82 -9.33 -13.48
N THR A 58 -14.87 -9.52 -12.67
CA THR A 58 -16.24 -9.30 -13.13
C THR A 58 -16.50 -7.80 -13.31
N SER A 59 -17.51 -7.44 -14.11
CA SER A 59 -17.83 -6.03 -14.37
C SER A 59 -18.29 -5.26 -13.13
N ASP A 60 -18.81 -5.97 -12.13
CA ASP A 60 -19.27 -5.47 -10.83
C ASP A 60 -18.22 -5.63 -9.72
N PHE A 61 -16.96 -5.90 -10.07
CA PHE A 61 -15.88 -6.16 -9.12
C PHE A 61 -15.66 -5.01 -8.13
N ARG A 62 -15.40 -5.39 -6.87
CA ARG A 62 -14.98 -4.48 -5.80
C ARG A 62 -13.78 -4.99 -5.03
N THR A 63 -13.00 -4.08 -4.48
CA THR A 63 -11.94 -4.42 -3.54
C THR A 63 -11.87 -3.46 -2.37
N ILE A 64 -11.65 -4.02 -1.18
CA ILE A 64 -11.30 -3.27 0.01
C ILE A 64 -9.83 -3.55 0.31
N ASN A 65 -9.04 -2.48 0.45
CA ASN A 65 -7.65 -2.56 0.90
C ASN A 65 -7.52 -1.95 2.30
N ALA A 66 -6.87 -2.67 3.21
CA ALA A 66 -6.48 -2.20 4.53
C ALA A 66 -4.96 -2.31 4.67
N ILE A 67 -4.29 -1.18 4.87
CA ILE A 67 -2.82 -1.10 4.97
C ILE A 67 -2.47 -0.80 6.42
N TYR A 68 -1.72 -1.71 7.03
CA TYR A 68 -1.12 -1.55 8.35
C TYR A 68 0.34 -1.16 8.16
N THR A 69 0.70 0.04 8.63
CA THR A 69 2.05 0.58 8.51
C THR A 69 2.87 0.33 9.79
N PRO A 70 4.22 0.36 9.73
CA PRO A 70 5.08 0.10 10.89
C PRO A 70 4.88 1.05 12.08
N ASP A 71 4.34 2.24 11.85
CA ASP A 71 4.01 3.24 12.87
C ASP A 71 2.63 3.04 13.51
N GLY A 72 1.90 1.98 13.12
CA GLY A 72 0.61 1.62 13.70
C GLY A 72 -0.58 2.33 13.06
N GLU A 73 -0.38 3.14 12.02
CA GLU A 73 -1.48 3.72 11.26
C GLU A 73 -2.20 2.65 10.43
N VAL A 74 -3.51 2.83 10.26
CA VAL A 74 -4.36 1.98 9.42
C VAL A 74 -5.01 2.83 8.35
N GLN A 75 -4.67 2.56 7.10
CA GLN A 75 -5.27 3.21 5.94
C GLN A 75 -6.26 2.26 5.29
N ARG A 76 -7.48 2.73 5.04
CA ARG A 76 -8.53 1.93 4.40
C ARG A 76 -8.97 2.58 3.10
N SER A 77 -9.13 1.78 2.06
CA SER A 77 -9.64 2.22 0.77
C SER A 77 -10.62 1.20 0.21
N ASP A 78 -11.64 1.70 -0.48
CA ASP A 78 -12.63 0.91 -1.20
C ASP A 78 -12.58 1.35 -2.67
N TYR A 79 -12.36 0.39 -3.56
CA TYR A 79 -12.21 0.63 -4.98
C TYR A 79 -13.14 -0.25 -5.79
N ASP A 80 -13.88 0.39 -6.70
CA ASP A 80 -14.50 -0.28 -7.82
C ASP A 80 -13.52 -0.47 -8.98
N LEU A 81 -13.91 -1.27 -9.97
CA LEU A 81 -13.08 -1.55 -11.14
C LEU A 81 -12.64 -0.28 -11.91
N ALA A 82 -13.50 0.75 -11.95
CA ALA A 82 -13.19 2.02 -12.61
C ALA A 82 -12.09 2.80 -11.86
N THR A 83 -12.12 2.79 -10.54
CA THR A 83 -11.13 3.42 -9.69
C THR A 83 -9.80 2.68 -9.75
N ILE A 84 -9.82 1.33 -9.75
CA ILE A 84 -8.62 0.51 -9.96
C ILE A 84 -7.96 0.85 -11.29
N LYS A 85 -8.73 0.93 -12.39
CA LYS A 85 -8.19 1.31 -13.70
C LYS A 85 -7.47 2.65 -13.63
N ARG A 86 -8.08 3.65 -12.99
CA ARG A 86 -7.51 5.01 -12.83
C ARG A 86 -6.20 4.99 -12.05
N VAL A 87 -6.17 4.26 -10.94
CA VAL A 87 -4.98 4.10 -10.09
C VAL A 87 -3.85 3.41 -10.86
N LEU A 88 -4.14 2.30 -11.54
CA LEU A 88 -3.16 1.58 -12.33
C LEU A 88 -2.63 2.42 -13.52
N SER A 89 -3.49 3.18 -14.17
CA SER A 89 -3.06 4.12 -15.23
C SER A 89 -2.10 5.17 -14.69
N HIS A 90 -2.39 5.76 -13.52
CA HIS A 90 -1.50 6.72 -12.89
C HIS A 90 -0.11 6.14 -12.60
N TYR A 91 -0.04 4.92 -12.05
CA TYR A 91 1.24 4.23 -11.81
C TYR A 91 1.98 3.88 -13.11
N SER A 92 1.25 3.49 -14.16
CA SER A 92 1.84 3.19 -15.47
C SER A 92 2.44 4.43 -16.13
N ASP A 93 1.80 5.59 -15.99
CA ASP A 93 2.25 6.85 -16.59
C ASP A 93 3.46 7.45 -15.86
N ALA A 94 3.58 7.19 -14.54
CA ALA A 94 4.71 7.67 -13.74
C ALA A 94 6.04 7.01 -14.15
N GLY A 95 6.02 5.74 -14.61
CA GLY A 95 7.16 5.03 -15.21
C GLY A 95 8.36 4.78 -14.30
N ASP A 96 8.31 5.27 -13.07
CA ASP A 96 9.43 5.43 -12.15
C ASP A 96 9.40 4.40 -10.99
N GLN A 97 8.30 3.65 -10.92
CA GLN A 97 8.03 2.65 -9.90
C GLN A 97 7.70 1.29 -10.54
N GLN A 98 8.12 0.23 -9.88
CA GLN A 98 7.79 -1.14 -10.22
C GLN A 98 7.18 -1.83 -9.02
N TYR A 99 5.92 -2.23 -9.16
CA TYR A 99 5.25 -3.06 -8.18
C TYR A 99 5.49 -4.53 -8.52
N VAL A 100 6.14 -5.26 -7.62
CA VAL A 100 6.45 -6.68 -7.75
C VAL A 100 5.65 -7.44 -6.71
N THR A 101 4.96 -8.49 -7.15
CA THR A 101 4.21 -9.40 -6.32
C THR A 101 4.68 -10.83 -6.55
N THR A 102 4.66 -11.63 -5.49
CA THR A 102 4.92 -13.07 -5.53
C THR A 102 3.87 -13.77 -4.68
N VAL A 103 3.05 -14.60 -5.32
CA VAL A 103 2.07 -15.44 -4.62
C VAL A 103 2.85 -16.47 -3.81
N LYS A 104 2.57 -16.54 -2.50
CA LYS A 104 3.22 -17.51 -1.60
C LYS A 104 2.47 -18.83 -1.62
N ASP A 105 1.38 -18.88 -0.87
CA ASP A 105 0.56 -20.07 -0.67
C ASP A 105 -0.92 -19.72 -0.67
N ILE A 106 -1.75 -20.68 -1.10
CA ILE A 106 -3.20 -20.66 -0.89
C ILE A 106 -3.47 -21.35 0.44
N ALA A 107 -3.79 -20.56 1.47
CA ALA A 107 -4.05 -21.05 2.83
C ALA A 107 -5.42 -21.73 2.95
N TYR A 108 -6.38 -21.31 2.13
CA TYR A 108 -7.74 -21.84 2.15
C TYR A 108 -8.37 -21.72 0.77
N SER A 109 -9.11 -22.74 0.36
CA SER A 109 -10.01 -22.71 -0.79
C SER A 109 -11.30 -23.45 -0.47
N LYS A 110 -12.43 -22.88 -0.91
CA LYS A 110 -13.70 -23.58 -0.94
C LYS A 110 -14.42 -23.26 -2.23
N ILE A 111 -14.66 -24.30 -3.03
CA ILE A 111 -15.21 -24.19 -4.37
C ILE A 111 -16.60 -24.83 -4.38
N TYR A 112 -17.53 -24.10 -4.98
CA TYR A 112 -18.85 -24.55 -5.34
C TYR A 112 -18.99 -24.46 -6.88
N GLU A 113 -20.05 -25.03 -7.43
CA GLU A 113 -20.26 -25.12 -8.88
C GLU A 113 -20.05 -23.79 -9.64
N ARG A 114 -20.41 -22.65 -9.03
CA ARG A 114 -20.38 -21.32 -9.68
C ARG A 114 -19.68 -20.23 -8.87
N SER A 115 -19.19 -20.54 -7.69
CA SER A 115 -18.56 -19.58 -6.79
C SER A 115 -17.43 -20.23 -6.02
N ALA A 116 -16.43 -19.46 -5.65
CA ALA A 116 -15.37 -19.93 -4.77
C ALA A 116 -14.93 -18.82 -3.82
N VAL A 117 -14.40 -19.22 -2.67
CA VAL A 117 -13.69 -18.32 -1.75
C VAL A 117 -12.29 -18.88 -1.58
N VAL A 118 -11.28 -18.02 -1.77
CA VAL A 118 -9.88 -18.37 -1.59
C VAL A 118 -9.18 -17.36 -0.70
N ILE A 119 -8.31 -17.83 0.18
CA ILE A 119 -7.44 -16.99 1.01
C ILE A 119 -6.01 -17.37 0.66
N TYR A 120 -5.21 -16.39 0.25
CA TYR A 120 -3.83 -16.60 -0.16
C TYR A 120 -2.90 -15.47 0.28
N GLY A 121 -1.63 -15.81 0.45
CA GLY A 121 -0.57 -14.88 0.78
C GLY A 121 0.12 -14.33 -0.46
N VAL A 122 0.51 -13.06 -0.43
CA VAL A 122 1.32 -12.42 -1.47
C VAL A 122 2.44 -11.62 -0.80
N GLU A 123 3.68 -11.85 -1.19
CA GLU A 123 4.76 -10.90 -0.91
C GLU A 123 4.69 -9.78 -1.94
N TYR A 124 4.85 -8.52 -1.52
CA TYR A 124 4.95 -7.41 -2.45
C TYR A 124 6.14 -6.49 -2.14
N LYS A 125 6.67 -5.88 -3.19
CA LYS A 125 7.72 -4.87 -3.15
C LYS A 125 7.39 -3.77 -4.13
N MET A 126 7.50 -2.53 -3.69
CA MET A 126 7.54 -1.37 -4.56
C MET A 126 9.00 -0.96 -4.74
N ILE A 127 9.47 -0.99 -5.98
CA ILE A 127 10.87 -0.80 -6.35
C ILE A 127 10.97 0.46 -7.19
N ASN A 128 11.94 1.32 -6.87
CA ASN A 128 12.30 2.44 -7.70
C ASN A 128 12.97 1.91 -8.98
N ALA A 129 12.41 2.22 -10.15
CA ALA A 129 12.86 1.66 -11.42
C ALA A 129 14.24 2.16 -11.85
N GLU A 130 14.66 3.35 -11.39
CA GLU A 130 15.91 3.99 -11.76
C GLU A 130 17.10 3.39 -10.99
N ASN A 131 16.97 3.21 -9.68
CA ASN A 131 18.06 2.74 -8.82
C ASN A 131 17.89 1.29 -8.34
N GLN A 132 16.78 0.63 -8.69
CA GLN A 132 16.44 -0.75 -8.32
C GLN A 132 16.33 -1.00 -6.81
N GLN A 133 16.21 0.06 -6.01
CA GLN A 133 16.06 -0.07 -4.57
C GLN A 133 14.58 -0.27 -4.21
N THR A 134 14.34 -1.19 -3.27
CA THR A 134 13.00 -1.34 -2.67
C THR A 134 12.68 -0.06 -1.90
N MET A 135 11.53 0.56 -2.15
CA MET A 135 11.03 1.72 -1.42
C MET A 135 10.23 1.26 -0.20
N TYR A 136 9.29 0.34 -0.42
CA TYR A 136 8.58 -0.34 0.65
C TYR A 136 8.13 -1.72 0.19
N GLY A 137 7.79 -2.57 1.14
CA GLY A 137 7.29 -3.91 0.86
C GLY A 137 6.76 -4.58 2.12
N GLY A 138 6.23 -5.78 1.93
CA GLY A 138 5.72 -6.59 3.01
C GLY A 138 4.85 -7.71 2.49
N ASP A 139 3.87 -8.08 3.30
CA ASP A 139 2.97 -9.19 3.02
C ASP A 139 1.54 -8.69 2.84
N GLN A 140 0.82 -9.36 1.96
CA GLN A 140 -0.61 -9.20 1.77
C GLN A 140 -1.30 -10.53 2.06
N ILE A 141 -2.36 -10.47 2.84
CA ILE A 141 -3.33 -11.55 2.96
C ILE A 141 -4.53 -11.15 2.11
N VAL A 142 -4.84 -11.97 1.11
CA VAL A 142 -5.92 -11.70 0.17
C VAL A 142 -7.03 -12.71 0.38
N THR A 143 -8.22 -12.23 0.71
CA THR A 143 -9.46 -13.02 0.63
C THR A 143 -10.17 -12.64 -0.66
N ALA A 144 -10.24 -13.58 -1.61
CA ALA A 144 -10.91 -13.37 -2.89
C ALA A 144 -12.17 -14.22 -3.00
N HIS A 145 -13.26 -13.59 -3.43
CA HIS A 145 -14.48 -14.25 -3.85
C HIS A 145 -14.47 -14.31 -5.37
N LEU A 146 -14.66 -15.51 -5.92
CA LEU A 146 -14.58 -15.80 -7.34
C LEU A 146 -15.95 -16.23 -7.86
N LYS A 147 -16.21 -15.91 -9.12
CA LYS A 147 -17.42 -16.31 -9.84
C LYS A 147 -17.05 -17.02 -11.13
N LYS A 148 -17.68 -18.16 -11.39
CA LYS A 148 -17.53 -18.89 -12.66
C LYS A 148 -18.38 -18.20 -13.72
N THR A 149 -17.76 -17.78 -14.82
CA THR A 149 -18.40 -17.14 -15.97
C THR A 149 -18.25 -18.02 -17.22
N PRO A 150 -18.93 -17.72 -18.34
CA PRO A 150 -18.68 -18.43 -19.60
C PRO A 150 -17.22 -18.39 -20.06
N ASP A 151 -16.48 -17.34 -19.67
CA ASP A 151 -15.04 -17.20 -19.98
C ASP A 151 -14.13 -17.85 -18.92
N GLY A 152 -14.68 -18.56 -17.94
CA GLY A 152 -13.95 -19.13 -16.81
C GLY A 152 -14.09 -18.35 -15.50
N TRP A 153 -13.24 -18.68 -14.52
CA TRP A 153 -13.23 -18.05 -13.20
C TRP A 153 -12.75 -16.60 -13.27
N LYS A 154 -13.44 -15.71 -12.55
CA LYS A 154 -13.09 -14.28 -12.42
C LYS A 154 -13.20 -13.84 -10.96
N PHE A 155 -12.39 -12.84 -10.59
CA PHE A 155 -12.50 -12.14 -9.31
C PHE A 155 -13.79 -11.32 -9.25
N HIS A 156 -14.59 -11.50 -8.20
CA HIS A 156 -15.81 -10.75 -7.94
C HIS A 156 -15.65 -9.77 -6.76
N ASP A 157 -15.06 -10.23 -5.65
CA ASP A 157 -14.67 -9.35 -4.55
C ASP A 157 -13.28 -9.69 -4.05
N MET A 158 -12.54 -8.70 -3.55
CA MET A 158 -11.27 -8.92 -2.89
C MET A 158 -11.11 -8.05 -1.64
N TYR A 159 -10.72 -8.70 -0.54
CA TYR A 159 -10.30 -8.03 0.69
C TYR A 159 -8.79 -8.25 0.82
N ILE A 160 -8.03 -7.16 0.71
CA ILE A 160 -6.58 -7.17 0.79
C ILE A 160 -6.21 -6.55 2.14
N THR A 161 -5.51 -7.32 2.97
CA THR A 161 -4.86 -6.82 4.17
C THR A 161 -3.37 -6.76 3.93
N GLU A 162 -2.83 -5.56 3.80
CA GLU A 162 -1.41 -5.29 3.63
C GLU A 162 -0.75 -5.03 4.98
N ILE A 163 0.27 -5.81 5.29
CA ILE A 163 1.16 -5.61 6.42
C ILE A 163 2.49 -5.12 5.85
N ARG A 164 2.76 -3.84 5.99
CA ARG A 164 4.01 -3.25 5.50
C ARG A 164 5.11 -3.47 6.54
N SER A 165 6.08 -4.33 6.20
CA SER A 165 7.19 -4.69 7.09
C SER A 165 8.49 -3.98 6.73
N THR A 166 8.64 -3.54 5.48
CA THR A 166 9.83 -2.85 4.98
C THR A 166 9.45 -1.45 4.52
N VAL A 167 10.08 -0.44 5.09
CA VAL A 167 10.04 0.95 4.60
C VAL A 167 11.48 1.42 4.52
N ASN A 168 12.04 1.46 3.31
CA ASN A 168 13.35 2.04 3.10
C ASN A 168 13.19 3.55 3.08
N ARG A 169 13.60 4.16 4.19
CA ARG A 169 13.61 5.59 4.37
C ARG A 169 14.98 6.15 3.98
N TYR A 170 15.02 7.27 3.27
CA TYR A 170 16.27 7.87 2.80
C TYR A 170 16.62 9.12 3.61
N PRO A 171 17.90 9.48 3.73
CA PRO A 171 18.26 10.81 4.20
C PRO A 171 17.63 11.83 3.25
N CYS A 172 16.86 12.77 3.80
CA CYS A 172 16.19 13.82 3.05
C CYS A 172 17.00 15.11 3.15
N PRO A 173 17.67 15.53 2.07
CA PRO A 173 18.42 16.77 2.08
C PRO A 173 17.46 17.95 2.25
N TYR A 174 17.86 18.95 3.03
CA TYR A 174 17.08 20.17 3.19
C TYR A 174 17.94 21.43 3.12
N GLU A 175 17.33 22.52 2.66
CA GLU A 175 17.90 23.86 2.64
C GLU A 175 17.00 24.78 3.48
N LEU A 176 17.62 25.71 4.21
CA LEU A 176 16.92 26.73 5.00
C LEU A 176 17.15 28.09 4.40
N TYR A 177 16.05 28.79 4.18
CA TYR A 177 16.02 30.15 3.71
C TYR A 177 15.44 31.03 4.81
N GLN A 178 16.24 31.93 5.35
CA GLN A 178 15.75 32.88 6.32
C GLN A 178 14.97 33.99 5.61
N LYS A 179 13.68 34.09 5.88
CA LYS A 179 12.84 35.17 5.36
C LYS A 179 12.96 36.41 6.24
N ASP A 180 12.86 36.21 7.56
CA ASP A 180 13.14 37.23 8.57
C ASP A 180 13.65 36.60 9.90
N ALA A 181 13.69 37.36 10.99
CA ALA A 181 14.19 36.88 12.29
C ALA A 181 13.37 35.71 12.89
N ASN A 182 12.10 35.60 12.49
CA ASN A 182 11.10 34.70 13.05
C ASN A 182 10.41 33.83 12.00
N GLU A 183 10.69 34.01 10.71
CA GLU A 183 10.13 33.21 9.63
C GLU A 183 11.24 32.53 8.82
N LEU A 184 11.11 31.21 8.66
CA LEU A 184 12.02 30.35 7.92
C LEU A 184 11.24 29.60 6.84
N LEU A 185 11.77 29.59 5.62
CA LEU A 185 11.32 28.71 4.56
C LEU A 185 12.26 27.52 4.46
N VAL A 186 11.71 26.32 4.58
CA VAL A 186 12.43 25.07 4.37
C VAL A 186 12.13 24.55 2.99
N SER A 187 13.16 24.15 2.24
CA SER A 187 13.02 23.27 1.07
C SER A 187 13.57 21.90 1.44
N VAL A 188 12.76 20.84 1.38
CA VAL A 188 13.19 19.47 1.66
C VAL A 188 13.03 18.61 0.40
N LYS A 189 14.09 17.89 0.04
CA LYS A 189 14.09 16.88 -1.01
C LYS A 189 13.64 15.56 -0.43
N VAL A 190 12.41 15.16 -0.74
CA VAL A 190 11.82 13.90 -0.28
C VAL A 190 11.79 12.88 -1.40
N PRO A 191 12.05 11.59 -1.12
CA PRO A 191 11.85 10.53 -2.09
C PRO A 191 10.40 10.48 -2.58
N ALA A 192 10.21 10.56 -3.89
CA ALA A 192 8.91 10.50 -4.55
C ALA A 192 9.02 9.63 -5.81
N GLY A 193 9.04 8.31 -5.60
CA GLY A 193 9.25 7.36 -6.70
C GLY A 193 10.71 7.29 -7.14
N SER A 194 11.00 7.48 -8.44
CA SER A 194 12.39 7.52 -8.93
C SER A 194 13.11 8.83 -8.65
N GLN A 195 12.35 9.90 -8.46
CA GLN A 195 12.90 11.23 -8.30
C GLN A 195 12.77 11.71 -6.85
N PHE A 196 13.53 12.76 -6.54
CA PHE A 196 13.27 13.57 -5.36
C PHE A 196 12.31 14.68 -5.73
N LYS A 197 11.27 14.87 -4.92
CA LYS A 197 10.40 16.04 -5.00
C LYS A 197 10.86 17.06 -3.97
N ASN A 198 10.86 18.34 -4.34
CA ASN A 198 11.00 19.42 -3.37
C ASN A 198 9.64 19.68 -2.72
N GLU A 199 9.59 19.60 -1.39
CA GLU A 199 8.51 20.16 -0.59
C GLU A 199 9.00 21.42 0.11
N TYR A 200 8.10 22.39 0.20
CA TYR A 200 8.35 23.63 0.92
C TYR A 200 7.51 23.64 2.18
N ILE A 201 8.10 24.12 3.27
CA ILE A 201 7.42 24.30 4.55
C ILE A 201 7.78 25.70 5.04
N ASP A 202 6.76 26.52 5.26
CA ASP A 202 6.91 27.81 5.91
C ASP A 202 6.80 27.61 7.41
N ILE A 203 7.74 28.14 8.18
CA ILE A 203 7.79 27.96 9.64
C ILE A 203 7.93 29.34 10.29
N ARG A 204 6.90 29.75 11.01
CA ARG A 204 6.87 31.01 11.75
C ARG A 204 6.94 30.78 13.25
N PHE A 205 7.88 31.46 13.90
CA PHE A 205 8.10 31.46 15.34
C PHE A 205 7.48 32.71 15.98
N THR A 206 6.62 32.52 16.96
CA THR A 206 6.05 33.59 17.77
C THR A 206 6.47 33.37 19.21
N GLU A 207 7.35 34.23 19.74
CA GLU A 207 7.76 34.17 21.13
C GLU A 207 6.59 34.59 22.03
N VAL A 208 6.29 33.78 23.05
CA VAL A 208 5.21 34.08 24.00
C VAL A 208 5.81 34.72 25.25
N THR A 209 6.62 33.98 26.01
CA THR A 209 7.30 34.47 27.21
C THR A 209 8.40 33.50 27.64
N GLY A 210 9.50 34.02 28.21
CA GLY A 210 10.52 33.17 28.84
C GLY A 210 11.31 32.26 27.88
N GLY A 211 11.40 32.60 26.58
CA GLY A 211 12.03 31.75 25.57
C GLY A 211 11.14 30.61 25.06
N ALA A 212 9.85 30.60 25.41
CA ALA A 212 8.86 29.71 24.82
C ALA A 212 8.33 30.27 23.50
N TYR A 213 8.16 29.39 22.51
CA TYR A 213 7.68 29.74 21.17
C TYR A 213 6.43 28.94 20.81
N ILE A 214 5.45 29.63 20.21
CA ILE A 214 4.42 29.01 19.36
C ILE A 214 4.94 29.03 17.93
N ILE A 215 4.89 27.89 17.27
CA ILE A 215 5.41 27.69 15.92
C ILE A 215 4.25 27.30 15.02
N GLN A 216 4.04 28.08 13.96
CA GLN A 216 2.97 27.83 12.99
C GLN A 216 3.57 27.45 11.66
N THR A 217 2.91 26.54 10.96
CA THR A 217 3.32 26.12 9.61
C THR A 217 2.25 26.41 8.57
N ASP A 218 2.64 26.58 7.32
CA ASP A 218 1.71 26.73 6.19
C ASP A 218 0.84 25.50 5.94
N LYS A 219 1.21 24.34 6.50
CA LYS A 219 0.42 23.11 6.52
C LYS A 219 -0.73 23.13 7.54
N GLY A 220 -0.84 24.17 8.36
CA GLY A 220 -1.94 24.37 9.31
C GLY A 220 -1.73 23.77 10.70
N ASP A 221 -0.63 23.06 10.92
CA ASP A 221 -0.27 22.54 12.25
C ASP A 221 0.46 23.60 13.09
N GLU A 222 0.24 23.51 14.40
CA GLU A 222 0.88 24.32 15.43
C GLU A 222 1.77 23.46 16.32
N PHE A 223 2.93 24.01 16.72
CA PHE A 223 3.85 23.38 17.65
C PHE A 223 4.18 24.34 18.79
N THR A 224 4.50 23.79 19.96
CA THR A 224 5.05 24.55 21.09
C THR A 224 6.48 24.11 21.35
N TRP A 225 7.39 25.06 21.48
CA TRP A 225 8.78 24.82 21.86
C TRP A 225 9.11 25.58 23.14
N GLU A 226 9.31 24.84 24.22
CA GLU A 226 9.61 25.37 25.55
C GLU A 226 10.56 24.42 26.26
N ASP A 227 11.51 24.94 27.04
CA ASP A 227 12.51 24.14 27.78
C ASP A 227 13.26 23.10 26.93
N ASN A 228 13.57 23.47 25.68
CA ASN A 228 14.15 22.57 24.67
C ASN A 228 13.30 21.32 24.42
N VAL A 229 11.98 21.38 24.57
CA VAL A 229 11.07 20.29 24.22
C VAL A 229 10.10 20.83 23.17
N LEU A 230 10.11 20.20 21.99
CA LEU A 230 9.12 20.48 20.96
C LEU A 230 7.87 19.62 21.23
N ARG A 231 6.67 20.14 20.96
CA ARG A 231 5.42 19.38 21.04
C ARG A 231 4.53 19.79 19.88
N ALA A 232 3.89 18.83 19.21
CA ALA A 232 2.85 19.11 18.24
C ALA A 232 1.53 19.35 18.98
N THR A 233 0.89 20.49 18.71
CA THR A 233 -0.41 20.85 19.26
C THR A 233 -1.48 20.47 18.23
N ILE A 234 -1.76 19.17 18.14
CA ILE A 234 -2.79 18.66 17.21
C ILE A 234 -4.17 18.91 17.83
N SER A 235 -5.09 19.47 17.05
CA SER A 235 -6.52 19.48 17.41
C SER A 235 -7.05 18.03 17.35
N ASN A 236 -7.01 17.37 18.52
CA ASN A 236 -7.39 15.98 18.79
C ASN A 236 -6.34 14.92 18.37
N GLU A 237 -5.82 14.22 19.38
CA GLU A 237 -4.85 13.10 19.30
C GLU A 237 -3.38 13.49 19.08
N GLY A 238 -2.74 13.91 20.18
CA GLY A 238 -1.33 14.29 20.24
C GLY A 238 -0.36 13.15 19.90
N ALA A 239 0.23 13.21 18.70
CA ALA A 239 1.53 12.64 18.45
C ALA A 239 2.60 13.59 19.02
N ALA A 240 3.12 13.28 20.21
CA ALA A 240 4.23 14.05 20.76
C ALA A 240 5.49 13.84 19.91
N ILE A 241 5.99 14.90 19.28
CA ILE A 241 7.39 14.93 18.81
C ILE A 241 8.25 15.09 20.06
N SER A 242 8.62 14.01 20.74
CA SER A 242 9.51 14.10 21.91
C SER A 242 10.97 14.34 21.48
N ASP A 243 11.20 15.39 20.68
CA ASP A 243 12.53 15.83 20.29
C ASP A 243 12.98 16.98 21.19
N ARG A 244 14.30 17.12 21.36
CA ARG A 244 14.91 18.12 22.24
C ARG A 244 15.81 19.12 21.49
N PRO A 245 15.27 19.90 20.55
CA PRO A 245 16.06 20.86 19.82
C PRO A 245 16.48 22.02 20.72
N ASN A 246 17.73 22.46 20.56
CA ASN A 246 18.35 23.57 21.29
C ASN A 246 18.51 24.84 20.44
N SER A 247 17.91 24.88 19.25
CA SER A 247 17.98 26.01 18.32
C SER A 247 16.78 26.00 17.38
N LYS A 248 16.45 27.17 16.78
CA LYS A 248 15.42 27.27 15.74
C LYS A 248 15.69 26.34 14.56
N THR A 249 16.97 26.13 14.19
CA THR A 249 17.35 25.15 13.16
C THR A 249 16.99 23.73 13.56
N GLY A 250 17.32 23.30 14.79
CA GLY A 250 16.95 21.97 15.28
C GLY A 250 15.43 21.77 15.36
N VAL A 251 14.68 22.83 15.70
CA VAL A 251 13.21 22.80 15.65
C VAL A 251 12.72 22.57 14.23
N CYS A 252 13.28 23.27 13.24
CA CYS A 252 12.93 23.03 11.83
C CYS A 252 13.23 21.58 11.43
N GLU A 253 14.40 21.04 11.78
CA GLU A 253 14.75 19.64 11.50
C GLU A 253 13.72 18.66 12.08
N SER A 254 13.30 18.90 13.32
CA SER A 254 12.27 18.11 14.01
C SER A 254 10.92 18.15 13.27
N ILE A 255 10.50 19.35 12.83
CA ILE A 255 9.25 19.56 12.08
C ILE A 255 9.31 18.91 10.69
N ILE A 256 10.45 19.00 9.99
CA ILE A 256 10.65 18.33 8.70
C ILE A 256 10.54 16.81 8.88
N MET A 257 11.19 16.27 9.91
CA MET A 257 11.11 14.84 10.22
C MET A 257 9.69 14.43 10.59
N TYR A 258 8.94 15.25 11.34
CA TYR A 258 7.54 14.97 11.65
C TYR A 258 6.70 14.80 10.39
N TYR A 259 6.77 15.76 9.45
CA TYR A 259 6.00 15.69 8.22
C TYR A 259 6.42 14.57 7.27
N ASN A 260 7.69 14.18 7.31
CA ASN A 260 8.26 13.27 6.33
C ASN A 260 8.71 11.93 6.94
N ARG A 261 8.26 11.60 8.16
CA ARG A 261 8.66 10.38 8.90
C ARG A 261 8.39 9.08 8.13
N ALA A 262 7.42 9.10 7.22
CA ALA A 262 7.06 7.95 6.39
C ALA A 262 8.13 7.64 5.33
N VAL A 263 8.93 8.64 4.89
CA VAL A 263 9.87 8.52 3.77
C VAL A 263 11.31 8.91 4.10
N CYS A 264 11.53 9.70 5.16
CA CYS A 264 12.84 10.18 5.59
C CYS A 264 13.39 9.38 6.77
N SER A 265 14.62 8.88 6.67
CA SER A 265 15.33 8.23 7.80
C SER A 265 16.05 9.25 8.67
N ALA A 266 16.46 10.35 8.06
CA ALA A 266 17.05 11.53 8.69
C ALA A 266 16.85 12.73 7.78
N VAL A 267 17.06 13.94 8.31
CA VAL A 267 17.18 15.17 7.53
C VAL A 267 18.64 15.61 7.50
N VAL A 268 19.12 16.04 6.33
CA VAL A 268 20.53 16.40 6.15
C VAL A 268 20.62 17.79 5.55
N LYS A 269 21.23 18.74 6.27
CA LYS A 269 21.39 20.10 5.78
C LYS A 269 22.29 20.13 4.54
N GLN A 270 21.80 20.66 3.43
CA GLN A 270 22.64 20.98 2.27
C GLN A 270 23.35 22.31 2.53
N LYS A 271 24.64 22.35 2.19
CA LYS A 271 25.49 23.53 2.34
C LYS A 271 25.26 24.53 1.23
#